data_AF-A0A2G6HUP0-F1
#
_entry.id   AF-A0A2G6HUP0-F1
#
_cell.length_a   1.000
_cell.length_b   1.000
_cell.length_c   1.000
_cell.angle_alpha   90.00
_cell.angle_beta   90.00
_cell.angle_gamma   90.00
#
_symmetry.space_group_name_H-M   'P 1'
#
loop_
_entity.id
_entity.type
_entity.pdbx_description
1 polymer ?
#
loop_
_entity_poly.entity_id
_entity_poly.type
_entity_poly.pdbx_seq_one_letter_code
_entity_poly.pdbx_strand_id
1 'polypeptide(L)'
;MMFSNDDGDNAVFEDNVGIGTRTPKGKLDVDGSIYQRGGQIHAKRTLGKDASLESIAEHAQTMWSEQHLPAVPAPEILEDGREAVELGQQRRGMLEELEKAHIYIQQLHERIEKLDAQVRVLQREVKKVQ
;
A
#
# COMPACT_ATOMS: atom_id res chain seq x y z
N MET A 1 39.93 -2.96 -5.12
CA MET A 1 39.80 -4.23 -5.85
C MET A 1 38.42 -4.21 -6.51
N MET A 2 38.33 -4.33 -7.83
CA MET A 2 37.04 -4.46 -8.51
C MET A 2 36.76 -5.95 -8.70
N PHE A 3 35.56 -6.40 -8.34
CA PHE A 3 35.08 -7.72 -8.68
C PHE A 3 34.26 -7.56 -9.96
N SER A 4 34.84 -7.88 -11.11
CA SER A 4 34.12 -8.02 -12.38
C SER A 4 34.02 -9.50 -12.72
N ASN A 5 32.84 -9.94 -13.17
CA ASN A 5 32.72 -11.22 -13.86
C ASN A 5 32.76 -10.93 -15.35
N ASP A 6 33.95 -11.05 -15.95
CA ASP A 6 34.19 -10.67 -17.33
C ASP A 6 33.79 -11.76 -18.35
N ASP A 7 33.45 -12.95 -17.88
CA ASP A 7 33.11 -14.10 -18.72
C ASP A 7 31.63 -14.16 -19.16
N GLY A 8 30.82 -13.16 -18.77
CA GLY A 8 29.40 -13.10 -19.12
C GLY A 8 28.49 -14.08 -18.36
N ASP A 9 29.08 -14.84 -17.44
CA ASP A 9 28.37 -15.78 -16.57
C ASP A 9 27.66 -15.08 -15.40
N ASN A 10 26.69 -15.79 -14.81
CA ASN A 10 26.01 -15.33 -13.60
C ASN A 10 26.99 -15.32 -12.41
N ALA A 11 27.12 -14.19 -11.71
CA ALA A 11 27.77 -14.17 -10.40
C ALA A 11 26.83 -14.81 -9.37
N VAL A 12 27.23 -15.97 -8.84
CA VAL A 12 26.49 -16.69 -7.80
C VAL A 12 27.21 -16.52 -6.47
N PHE A 13 26.50 -16.00 -5.48
CA PHE A 13 26.97 -15.90 -4.09
C PHE A 13 26.18 -16.89 -3.25
N GLU A 14 26.83 -17.97 -2.79
CA GLU A 14 26.20 -19.00 -1.97
C GLU A 14 25.91 -18.49 -0.54
N ASP A 15 26.78 -17.62 -0.03
CA ASP A 15 26.68 -16.96 1.27
C ASP A 15 26.11 -15.54 1.19
N ASN A 16 25.96 -14.91 2.36
CA ASN A 16 25.40 -13.56 2.46
C ASN A 16 26.35 -12.50 1.88
N VAL A 17 25.79 -11.58 1.11
CA VAL A 17 26.51 -10.43 0.54
C VAL A 17 26.22 -9.19 1.38
N GLY A 18 27.28 -8.63 1.99
CA GLY A 18 27.24 -7.34 2.67
C GLY A 18 27.81 -6.22 1.81
N ILE A 19 27.04 -5.15 1.61
CA ILE A 19 27.52 -3.91 0.97
C ILE A 19 27.52 -2.82 2.04
N GLY A 20 28.70 -2.36 2.46
CA GLY A 20 28.85 -1.40 3.56
C GLY A 20 28.79 -2.01 4.96
N THR A 21 28.44 -3.30 5.10
CA THR A 21 28.41 -4.04 6.37
C THR A 21 29.29 -5.30 6.32
N ARG A 22 29.90 -5.67 7.47
CA ARG A 22 30.70 -6.90 7.62
C ARG A 22 29.93 -8.06 8.25
N THR A 23 28.73 -7.80 8.74
CA THR A 23 27.87 -8.78 9.42
C THR A 23 26.47 -8.73 8.79
N PRO A 24 26.31 -9.27 7.58
CA PRO A 24 25.03 -9.22 6.86
C PRO A 24 23.94 -9.99 7.61
N LYS A 25 22.76 -9.39 7.78
CA LYS A 25 21.62 -10.00 8.46
C LYS A 25 20.74 -10.87 7.55
N GLY A 26 20.98 -10.86 6.24
CA GLY A 26 20.26 -11.66 5.25
C GLY A 26 21.13 -11.92 4.01
N LYS A 27 20.56 -12.58 3.00
CA LYS A 27 21.30 -12.94 1.76
C LYS A 27 21.90 -11.73 1.05
N LEU A 28 21.23 -10.59 1.11
CA LEU A 28 21.75 -9.29 0.69
C LEU A 28 21.43 -8.28 1.79
N ASP A 29 22.46 -7.62 2.32
CA ASP A 29 22.35 -6.55 3.32
C ASP A 29 23.17 -5.34 2.86
N VAL A 30 22.52 -4.20 2.73
CA VAL A 30 23.12 -2.96 2.21
C VAL A 30 22.99 -1.88 3.27
N ASP A 31 24.12 -1.43 3.81
CA ASP A 31 24.19 -0.27 4.69
C ASP A 31 24.38 1.00 3.85
N GLY A 32 23.28 1.48 3.28
CA GLY A 32 23.26 2.66 2.40
C GLY A 32 22.15 2.62 1.35
N SER A 33 22.19 3.60 0.43
CA SER A 33 21.20 3.70 -0.65
C SER A 33 21.44 2.69 -1.77
N ILE A 34 20.36 2.05 -2.25
CA ILE A 34 20.38 1.16 -3.41
C ILE A 34 19.89 1.94 -4.64
N TYR A 35 20.73 2.03 -5.68
CA TYR A 35 20.35 2.62 -6.97
C TYR A 35 20.00 1.51 -7.97
N GLN A 36 18.72 1.18 -8.08
CA GLN A 36 18.20 0.13 -8.96
C GLN A 36 17.56 0.73 -10.22
N ARG A 37 17.96 0.26 -11.40
CA ARG A 37 17.43 0.72 -12.71
C ARG A 37 16.30 -0.16 -13.30
N GLY A 38 15.91 -1.23 -12.59
CA GLY A 38 14.78 -2.08 -12.95
C GLY A 38 14.54 -3.19 -11.92
N GLY A 39 13.29 -3.61 -11.73
CA GLY A 39 12.91 -4.66 -10.77
C GLY A 39 11.52 -5.21 -11.04
N GLN A 40 11.37 -6.53 -10.96
CA GLN A 40 10.07 -7.21 -10.98
C GLN A 40 9.78 -7.75 -9.58
N ILE A 41 8.76 -7.19 -8.92
CA ILE A 41 8.30 -7.65 -7.61
C ILE A 41 6.93 -8.30 -7.84
N HIS A 42 6.84 -9.61 -7.63
CA HIS A 42 5.59 -10.35 -7.76
C HIS A 42 4.72 -10.15 -6.51
N ALA A 43 3.93 -9.08 -6.50
CA ALA A 43 2.88 -8.92 -5.49
C ALA A 43 1.67 -9.81 -5.85
N LYS A 44 1.23 -10.67 -4.92
CA LYS A 44 0.01 -11.47 -5.06
C LYS A 44 -1.22 -10.54 -4.98
N ARG A 45 -2.13 -10.66 -5.96
CA ARG A 45 -3.34 -9.84 -6.13
C ARG A 45 -4.18 -9.79 -4.84
N THR A 46 -4.68 -8.60 -4.51
CA THR A 46 -5.49 -8.31 -3.32
C THR A 46 -6.77 -7.57 -3.69
N LEU A 47 -7.85 -8.34 -3.81
CA LEU A 47 -9.04 -8.29 -2.96
C LEU A 47 -9.86 -9.52 -3.39
N GLY A 48 -10.22 -10.37 -2.44
CA GLY A 48 -11.10 -11.49 -2.72
C GLY A 48 -12.48 -10.94 -3.08
N LYS A 49 -13.12 -11.47 -4.13
CA LYS A 49 -14.39 -10.99 -4.68
C LYS A 49 -15.56 -10.93 -3.67
N ASP A 50 -15.37 -11.50 -2.48
CA ASP A 50 -16.38 -11.72 -1.45
C ASP A 50 -16.00 -11.14 -0.07
N ALA A 51 -15.00 -10.27 0.01
CA ALA A 51 -14.66 -9.61 1.28
C ALA A 51 -15.78 -8.63 1.68
N SER A 52 -16.35 -8.82 2.86
CA SER A 52 -17.24 -7.85 3.51
C SER A 52 -16.49 -6.54 3.72
N LEU A 53 -16.69 -5.57 2.82
CA LEU A 53 -16.08 -4.25 2.91
C LEU A 53 -16.72 -3.47 4.07
N GLU A 54 -15.89 -3.00 4.99
CA GLU A 54 -16.30 -2.11 6.07
C GLU A 54 -16.84 -0.77 5.52
N SER A 55 -17.69 -0.09 6.29
CA SER A 55 -18.20 1.21 5.89
C SER A 55 -17.10 2.28 5.90
N ILE A 56 -17.32 3.37 5.15
CA ILE A 56 -16.41 4.54 5.12
C ILE A 56 -16.14 5.07 6.54
N ALA A 57 -17.15 5.05 7.41
CA ALA A 57 -17.03 5.54 8.78
C ALA A 57 -16.17 4.63 9.66
N GLU A 58 -16.39 3.31 9.57
CA GLU A 58 -15.59 2.32 10.30
C GLU A 58 -14.14 2.35 9.84
N HIS A 59 -13.91 2.37 8.52
CA HIS A 59 -12.58 2.47 7.95
C HIS A 59 -11.83 3.73 8.43
N ALA A 60 -12.50 4.90 8.38
CA ALA A 60 -11.92 6.15 8.85
C ALA A 60 -11.63 6.12 10.37
N GLN A 61 -12.49 5.47 11.17
CA GLN A 61 -12.25 5.32 12.60
C GLN A 61 -10.98 4.52 12.86
N THR A 62 -10.77 3.42 12.13
CA THR A 62 -9.54 2.62 12.24
C THR A 62 -8.31 3.45 11.87
N MET A 63 -8.37 4.21 10.78
CA MET A 63 -7.28 5.13 10.40
C MET A 63 -6.94 6.15 11.49
N TRP A 64 -7.95 6.71 12.16
CA TRP A 64 -7.73 7.66 13.25
C TRP A 64 -7.15 7.01 14.50
N SER A 65 -7.58 5.79 14.84
CA SER A 65 -7.07 5.07 16.01
C SER A 65 -5.66 4.55 15.81
N GLU A 66 -5.34 4.07 14.60
CA GLU A 66 -4.05 3.45 14.29
C GLU A 66 -3.03 4.46 13.73
N GLN A 67 -3.48 5.64 13.30
CA GLN A 67 -2.66 6.67 12.65
C GLN A 67 -1.97 6.20 11.35
N HIS A 68 -2.42 5.10 10.77
CA HIS A 68 -1.96 4.59 9.48
C HIS A 68 -3.12 3.98 8.68
N LEU A 69 -2.85 3.62 7.43
CA LEU A 69 -3.80 2.90 6.58
C LEU A 69 -3.88 1.43 7.04
N PRO A 70 -5.08 0.85 7.29
CA PRO A 70 -5.22 -0.45 7.94
C PRO A 70 -4.55 -1.61 7.19
N ALA A 71 -4.61 -1.62 5.85
CA ALA A 71 -3.97 -2.68 5.06
C ALA A 71 -2.47 -2.43 4.81
N VAL A 72 -1.95 -1.22 5.08
CA VAL A 72 -0.53 -0.90 4.93
C VAL A 72 0.20 -1.28 6.23
N PRO A 73 1.09 -2.29 6.21
CA PRO A 73 1.82 -2.68 7.40
C PRO A 73 2.67 -1.51 7.93
N ALA A 74 2.65 -1.32 9.24
CA ALA A 74 3.60 -0.45 9.91
C ALA A 74 5.03 -1.00 9.77
N PRO A 75 6.05 -0.13 9.77
CA PRO A 75 7.43 -0.58 9.83
C PRO A 75 7.70 -1.43 11.08
N GLU A 76 8.42 -2.53 10.91
CA GLU A 76 8.97 -3.30 12.02
C GLU A 76 10.21 -2.59 12.56
N ILE A 77 10.28 -2.40 13.88
CA ILE A 77 11.49 -1.88 14.52
C ILE A 77 12.45 -3.04 14.77
N LEU A 78 13.57 -3.04 14.06
CA LEU A 78 14.62 -4.04 14.25
C LEU A 78 15.36 -3.83 15.59
N GLU A 79 16.08 -4.85 16.05
CA GLU A 79 16.88 -4.79 17.29
C GLU A 79 17.92 -3.65 17.31
N ASP A 80 18.35 -3.18 16.13
CA ASP A 80 19.29 -2.07 15.98
C ASP A 80 18.63 -0.69 15.91
N GLY A 81 17.30 -0.62 16.10
CA GLY A 81 16.51 0.61 16.06
C GLY A 81 16.17 1.10 14.66
N ARG A 82 16.56 0.38 13.60
CA ARG A 82 16.16 0.71 12.23
C ARG A 82 14.73 0.25 11.95
N GLU A 83 14.02 1.03 11.15
CA GLU A 83 12.72 0.65 10.62
C GLU A 83 12.90 -0.22 9.38
N ALA A 84 12.25 -1.38 9.36
CA ALA A 84 12.22 -2.29 8.23
C ALA A 84 10.79 -2.41 7.71
N VAL A 85 10.65 -2.34 6.39
CA VAL A 85 9.37 -2.57 5.71
C VAL A 85 9.57 -3.60 4.62
N GLU A 86 8.72 -4.62 4.61
CA GLU A 86 8.67 -5.54 3.48
C GLU A 86 7.93 -4.85 2.32
N LEU A 87 8.68 -4.48 1.28
CA LEU A 87 8.18 -3.70 0.15
C LEU A 87 7.00 -4.38 -0.58
N GLY A 88 6.99 -5.70 -0.66
CA GLY A 88 5.91 -6.48 -1.25
C GLY A 88 4.59 -6.29 -0.49
N GLN A 89 4.60 -6.47 0.84
CA GLN A 89 3.46 -6.31 1.72
C GLN A 89 3.00 -4.86 1.75
N GLN A 90 3.93 -3.90 1.83
CA GLN A 90 3.59 -2.48 1.81
C GLN A 90 2.90 -2.09 0.51
N ARG A 91 3.44 -2.50 -0.64
CA ARG A 91 2.84 -2.24 -1.95
C ARG A 91 1.48 -2.90 -2.09
N ARG A 92 1.34 -4.13 -1.59
CA ARG A 92 0.07 -4.86 -1.60
C ARG A 92 -0.99 -4.14 -0.75
N GLY A 93 -0.61 -3.70 0.45
CA GLY A 93 -1.47 -2.89 1.31
C GLY A 93 -1.93 -1.60 0.65
N MET A 94 -1.01 -0.86 0.02
CA MET A 94 -1.36 0.37 -0.71
C MET A 94 -2.34 0.12 -1.87
N LEU A 95 -2.21 -1.00 -2.58
CA LEU A 95 -3.14 -1.35 -3.65
C LEU A 95 -4.53 -1.71 -3.11
N GLU A 96 -4.60 -2.40 -1.98
CA GLU A 96 -5.86 -2.71 -1.30
C GLU A 96 -6.59 -1.44 -0.87
N GLU A 97 -5.88 -0.51 -0.22
CA GLU A 97 -6.43 0.79 0.17
C GLU A 97 -6.89 1.62 -1.04
N LEU A 98 -6.15 1.55 -2.15
CA LEU A 98 -6.54 2.21 -3.39
C LEU A 98 -7.84 1.62 -3.94
N GLU A 99 -8.01 0.30 -3.92
CA GLU A 99 -9.25 -0.36 -4.37
C GLU A 99 -10.44 0.03 -3.47
N LYS A 100 -10.26 -0.01 -2.14
CA LYS A 100 -11.29 0.43 -1.18
C LYS A 100 -11.71 1.88 -1.44
N ALA A 101 -10.74 2.78 -1.66
CA ALA A 101 -11.01 4.17 -1.96
C ALA A 101 -11.87 4.34 -3.23
N HIS A 102 -11.61 3.58 -4.29
CA HIS A 102 -12.43 3.62 -5.50
C HIS A 102 -13.86 3.14 -5.26
N ILE A 103 -14.05 2.08 -4.47
CA ILE A 103 -15.39 1.61 -4.09
C ILE A 103 -16.13 2.65 -3.24
N TYR A 104 -15.45 3.28 -2.28
CA TYR A 104 -16.03 4.35 -1.46
C TYR A 104 -16.41 5.58 -2.28
N ILE A 105 -15.59 5.97 -3.26
CA ILE A 105 -15.91 7.06 -4.18
C ILE A 105 -17.19 6.76 -4.97
N GLN A 106 -17.35 5.53 -5.48
CA GLN A 106 -18.58 5.11 -6.15
C GLN A 106 -19.80 5.17 -5.21
N GLN A 107 -19.69 4.64 -3.99
CA GLN A 107 -20.78 4.69 -3.00
C GLN A 107 -21.19 6.14 -2.66
N LEU A 108 -20.21 7.04 -2.50
CA LEU A 108 -20.45 8.45 -2.26
C LEU A 108 -21.12 9.12 -3.46
N HIS A 109 -20.68 8.81 -4.69
CA HIS A 109 -21.28 9.33 -5.91
C HIS A 109 -22.77 8.96 -6.01
N GLU A 110 -23.11 7.69 -5.80
CA GLU A 110 -24.52 7.23 -5.80
C GLU A 110 -25.37 7.93 -4.74
N ARG A 111 -24.77 8.21 -3.57
CA ARG A 111 -25.47 8.93 -2.50
C ARG A 111 -25.70 10.39 -2.86
N ILE A 112 -24.73 11.04 -3.52
CA ILE A 112 -24.88 12.41 -4.03
C ILE A 112 -26.00 12.47 -5.06
N GLU A 113 -26.05 11.55 -6.03
CA GLU A 113 -27.11 11.52 -7.04
C GLU A 113 -28.51 11.37 -6.41
N LYS A 114 -28.65 10.49 -5.40
CA LYS A 114 -29.91 10.31 -4.66
C LYS A 114 -30.31 11.57 -3.90
N LEU A 115 -29.36 12.23 -3.24
CA LEU A 115 -29.62 13.47 -2.51
C LEU A 115 -29.99 14.62 -3.46
N ASP A 116 -29.31 14.75 -4.59
CA ASP A 116 -29.62 15.77 -5.61
C ASP A 116 -31.03 15.57 -6.19
N ALA A 117 -31.43 14.31 -6.43
CA ALA A 117 -32.79 14.00 -6.86
C ALA A 117 -33.84 14.43 -5.82
N GLN A 118 -33.58 14.15 -4.53
CA GLN A 118 -34.46 14.57 -3.42
C GLN A 118 -34.54 16.10 -3.30
N VAL A 119 -33.42 16.80 -3.37
CA VAL A 119 -33.37 18.26 -3.35
C VAL A 119 -34.20 18.86 -4.48
N ARG A 120 -34.09 18.32 -5.70
CA ARG A 120 -34.90 18.77 -6.86
C ARG A 120 -36.40 18.54 -6.68
N VAL A 121 -36.80 17.49 -5.95
CA VAL A 121 -38.22 17.24 -5.62
C VAL A 121 -38.70 18.24 -4.58
N LEU A 122 -37.96 18.40 -3.48
CA LEU A 122 -38.30 19.33 -2.40
C LEU A 122 -38.39 20.77 -2.89
N GLN A 123 -37.44 21.21 -3.74
CA GLN A 123 -37.48 22.54 -4.35
C GLN A 123 -38.72 22.77 -5.22
N ARG A 124 -39.24 21.73 -5.89
CA ARG A 124 -40.49 21.82 -6.67
C ARG A 124 -41.70 21.94 -5.76
N GLU A 125 -41.74 21.21 -4.65
CA GLU A 125 -42.85 21.30 -3.69
C GLU A 125 -42.88 22.65 -2.98
N VAL A 126 -41.73 23.19 -2.56
CA VAL A 126 -41.64 24.53 -1.97
C VAL A 126 -42.17 25.61 -2.91
N LYS A 127 -41.88 25.52 -4.22
CA LYS A 127 -42.39 26.46 -5.23
C LYS A 127 -43.90 26.40 -5.47
N LYS A 128 -44.58 25.29 -5.11
CA LYS A 128 -46.04 25.17 -5.25
C LYS A 128 -46.80 25.81 -4.07
N VAL A 129 -46.12 25.97 -2.94
CA VAL A 129 -46.71 26.49 -1.69
C VAL A 129 -46.53 28.00 -1.57
N GLN A 130 -45.60 28.59 -2.33
CA GLN A 130 -45.42 30.04 -2.49
C GLN A 130 -46.28 30.57 -3.65
#